data_AF-A0A3M1L8B9-F1
#
_entry.id   AF-A0A3M1L8B9-F1
#
_cell.length_a   1.000
_cell.length_b   1.000
_cell.length_c   1.000
_cell.angle_alpha   90.00
_cell.angle_beta   90.00
_cell.angle_gamma   90.00
#
_symmetry.space_group_name_H-M   'P 1'
#
loop_
_entity.id
_entity.type
_entity.pdbx_description
1 polymer ?
#
loop_
_entity_poly.entity_id
_entity_poly.type
_entity_poly.pdbx_seq_one_letter_code
_entity_poly.pdbx_strand_id
1 'polypeptide(L)'
;GSYQRYQGTKLWKRFHPHAYLTLSKAMDSHNVGRGRGGVAQALHRVQARTLVIGIRSDVLFPVEEQVELARHIAHARLELIDSLYGHDGFLVEAETIAPLVEFFMHGCADPYSRELKLEPELRSGFRQWRKCALPGTEPF
;
A
#
# COMPACT_ATOMS: atom_id res chain seq x y z
N GLY A 1 -25.46 -20.33 1.86
CA GLY A 1 -24.15 -20.61 1.25
C GLY A 1 -24.19 -20.91 -0.24
N SER A 2 -24.91 -20.11 -1.04
CA SER A 2 -24.90 -20.19 -2.53
C SER A 2 -23.77 -19.35 -3.14
N TYR A 3 -23.49 -18.18 -2.56
CA TYR A 3 -22.45 -17.25 -3.04
C TYR A 3 -21.04 -17.84 -2.99
N GLN A 4 -20.61 -18.39 -1.84
CA GLN A 4 -19.28 -19.01 -1.70
C GLN A 4 -19.09 -20.20 -2.65
N ARG A 5 -20.13 -21.04 -2.83
CA ARG A 5 -20.08 -22.16 -3.79
C ARG A 5 -19.98 -21.69 -5.23
N TYR A 6 -20.70 -20.62 -5.58
CA TYR A 6 -20.65 -20.03 -6.91
C TYR A 6 -19.27 -19.43 -7.22
N GLN A 7 -18.70 -18.65 -6.29
CA GLN A 7 -17.35 -18.10 -6.44
C GLN A 7 -16.28 -19.21 -6.50
N GLY A 8 -16.41 -20.25 -5.65
CA GLY A 8 -15.51 -21.42 -5.70
C GLY A 8 -15.56 -22.16 -7.04
N THR A 9 -16.77 -22.36 -7.60
CA THR A 9 -16.94 -23.00 -8.92
C THR A 9 -16.35 -22.15 -10.04
N LYS A 10 -16.49 -20.83 -9.97
CA LYS A 10 -15.92 -19.89 -10.95
C LYS A 10 -14.39 -19.91 -10.92
N LEU A 11 -13.79 -19.99 -9.73
CA LEU A 11 -12.34 -20.09 -9.56
C LEU A 11 -11.80 -21.42 -10.11
N TRP A 12 -12.42 -22.56 -9.74
CA TRP A 12 -12.05 -23.89 -10.24
C TRP A 12 -11.98 -23.95 -11.77
N LYS A 13 -12.94 -23.31 -12.46
CA LYS A 13 -12.99 -23.29 -13.93
C LYS A 13 -11.88 -22.46 -14.58
N ARG A 14 -11.20 -21.59 -13.84
CA ARG A 14 -10.25 -20.59 -14.39
C ARG A 14 -8.84 -20.72 -13.82
N PHE A 15 -8.61 -21.59 -12.84
CA PHE A 15 -7.32 -21.69 -12.16
C PHE A 15 -6.94 -23.15 -11.87
N HIS A 16 -5.69 -23.50 -12.19
CA HIS A 16 -5.20 -24.87 -11.99
C HIS A 16 -4.83 -25.10 -10.50
N PRO A 17 -5.25 -26.21 -9.87
CA PRO A 17 -5.00 -26.46 -8.44
C PRO A 17 -3.52 -26.46 -8.04
N HIS A 18 -2.64 -27.03 -8.87
CA HIS A 18 -1.21 -27.04 -8.59
C HIS A 18 -0.58 -25.63 -8.66
N ALA A 19 -1.10 -24.77 -9.54
CA ALA A 19 -0.66 -23.38 -9.62
C ALA A 19 -1.13 -22.61 -8.36
N TYR A 20 -2.38 -22.84 -7.94
CA TYR A 20 -2.91 -22.26 -6.70
C TYR A 20 -2.06 -22.64 -5.49
N LEU A 21 -1.80 -23.94 -5.29
CA LEU A 21 -0.96 -24.42 -4.18
C LEU A 21 0.44 -23.82 -4.20
N THR A 22 1.06 -23.72 -5.38
CA THR A 22 2.40 -23.15 -5.53
C THR A 22 2.42 -21.67 -5.17
N LEU A 23 1.45 -20.89 -5.64
CA LEU A 23 1.33 -19.47 -5.30
C LEU A 23 1.03 -19.25 -3.82
N SER A 24 0.14 -20.05 -3.22
CA SER A 24 -0.13 -20.02 -1.78
C SER A 24 1.15 -20.28 -0.97
N LYS A 25 1.92 -21.32 -1.31
CA LYS A 25 3.20 -21.58 -0.63
C LYS A 25 4.21 -20.45 -0.81
N ALA A 26 4.24 -19.82 -1.99
CA ALA A 26 5.09 -18.67 -2.24
C ALA A 26 4.71 -17.49 -1.31
N MET A 27 3.41 -17.20 -1.18
CA MET A 27 2.89 -16.19 -0.24
C MET A 27 3.22 -16.55 1.21
N ASP A 28 2.98 -17.80 1.64
CA ASP A 28 3.29 -18.27 3.01
C ASP A 28 4.79 -18.14 3.34
N SER A 29 5.65 -18.30 2.33
CA SER A 29 7.10 -18.20 2.50
C SER A 29 7.63 -16.76 2.49
N HIS A 30 6.80 -15.79 2.13
CA HIS A 30 7.20 -14.40 1.92
C HIS A 30 7.78 -13.81 3.21
N ASN A 31 9.04 -13.40 3.14
CA ASN A 31 9.72 -12.71 4.24
C ASN A 31 10.88 -11.90 3.67
N VAL A 32 10.71 -10.58 3.61
CA VAL A 32 11.73 -9.67 3.07
C VAL A 32 12.99 -9.61 3.93
N GLY A 33 12.91 -9.91 5.23
CA GLY A 33 14.02 -9.90 6.17
C GLY A 33 14.88 -11.17 6.16
N ARG A 34 14.43 -12.25 5.50
CA ARG A 34 15.11 -13.55 5.48
C ARG A 34 16.53 -13.41 4.94
N GLY A 35 17.53 -13.75 5.77
CA GLY A 35 18.95 -13.65 5.40
C GLY A 35 19.46 -12.22 5.22
N ARG A 36 18.72 -11.19 5.69
CA ARG A 36 19.06 -9.77 5.51
C ARG A 36 19.13 -8.98 6.81
N GLY A 37 19.20 -9.66 7.95
CA GLY A 37 19.29 -9.03 9.27
C GLY A 37 17.95 -8.55 9.86
N GLY A 38 16.82 -9.05 9.35
CA GLY A 38 15.48 -8.67 9.77
C GLY A 38 14.79 -7.74 8.78
N VAL A 39 13.49 -7.50 9.01
CA VAL A 39 12.62 -6.73 8.08
C VAL A 39 13.09 -5.28 7.99
N ALA A 40 13.29 -4.60 9.12
CA ALA A 40 13.78 -3.22 9.17
C ALA A 40 15.08 -3.02 8.38
N GLN A 41 16.08 -3.88 8.60
CA GLN A 41 17.36 -3.81 7.89
C GLN A 41 17.23 -4.09 6.39
N ALA A 42 16.34 -5.02 6.01
CA ALA A 42 16.07 -5.27 4.60
C ALA A 42 15.39 -4.07 3.92
N LEU A 43 14.46 -3.42 4.60
CA LEU A 43 13.73 -2.27 4.08
C LEU A 43 14.62 -1.02 3.96
N HIS A 44 15.55 -0.81 4.88
CA HIS A 44 16.55 0.27 4.78
C HIS A 44 17.44 0.17 3.53
N ARG A 45 17.57 -1.03 2.93
CA ARG A 45 18.33 -1.23 1.70
C ARG A 45 17.58 -0.78 0.45
N VAL A 46 16.29 -0.45 0.54
CA VAL A 46 15.50 0.04 -0.58
C VAL A 46 15.89 1.49 -0.88
N GLN A 47 16.61 1.67 -1.99
CA GLN A 47 17.03 3.00 -2.46
C GLN A 47 16.02 3.66 -3.42
N ALA A 48 15.07 2.88 -3.94
CA ALA A 48 14.04 3.40 -4.82
C ALA A 48 13.09 4.35 -4.08
N ARG A 49 12.67 5.43 -4.76
CA ARG A 49 11.46 6.16 -4.37
C ARG A 49 10.32 5.16 -4.28
N THR A 50 9.54 5.21 -3.21
CA THR A 50 8.47 4.22 -2.96
C THR A 50 7.19 4.93 -2.56
N LEU A 51 6.09 4.61 -3.24
CA LEU A 51 4.75 4.96 -2.78
C LEU A 51 4.13 3.71 -2.13
N VAL A 52 3.77 3.83 -0.87
CA VAL A 52 3.07 2.80 -0.10
C VAL A 52 1.61 3.25 0.03
N ILE A 53 0.68 2.49 -0.54
CA ILE A 53 -0.75 2.77 -0.43
C ILE A 53 -1.38 1.67 0.43
N GLY A 54 -1.99 2.07 1.54
CA GLY A 54 -2.75 1.18 2.43
C GLY A 54 -4.24 1.50 2.37
N ILE A 55 -5.07 0.47 2.60
CA ILE A 55 -6.53 0.63 2.70
C ILE A 55 -6.90 0.45 4.16
N ARG A 56 -7.60 1.43 4.77
CA ARG A 56 -7.86 1.39 6.23
C ARG A 56 -8.72 0.22 6.68
N SER A 57 -9.55 -0.31 5.79
CA SER A 57 -10.44 -1.44 6.05
C SER A 57 -9.87 -2.79 5.61
N ASP A 58 -8.61 -2.85 5.15
CA ASP A 58 -7.97 -4.11 4.78
C ASP A 58 -7.68 -4.95 6.03
N VAL A 59 -8.22 -6.17 6.04
CA VAL A 59 -8.04 -7.15 7.12
C VAL A 59 -6.92 -8.14 6.79
N LEU A 60 -6.55 -8.30 5.51
CA LEU A 60 -5.49 -9.20 5.07
C LEU A 60 -4.11 -8.55 5.23
N PHE A 61 -4.00 -7.27 4.93
CA PHE A 61 -2.76 -6.49 5.04
C PHE A 61 -3.04 -5.19 5.82
N PRO A 62 -3.01 -5.24 7.15
CA PRO A 62 -3.48 -4.16 8.01
C PRO A 62 -2.50 -2.98 8.01
N VAL A 63 -3.02 -1.77 8.24
CA VAL A 63 -2.34 -0.46 8.11
C VAL A 63 -0.97 -0.41 8.78
N GLU A 64 -0.82 -1.10 9.92
CA GLU A 64 0.42 -1.20 10.69
C GLU A 64 1.59 -1.73 9.85
N GLU A 65 1.32 -2.69 8.94
CA GLU A 65 2.35 -3.24 8.06
C GLU A 65 2.79 -2.23 6.99
N GLN A 66 1.85 -1.46 6.42
CA GLN A 66 2.20 -0.39 5.47
C GLN A 66 2.94 0.76 6.15
N VAL A 67 2.58 1.07 7.39
CA VAL A 67 3.31 2.01 8.25
C VAL A 67 4.74 1.53 8.46
N GLU A 68 4.95 0.24 8.74
CA GLU A 68 6.28 -0.33 8.94
C GLU A 68 7.15 -0.26 7.67
N LEU A 69 6.55 -0.52 6.50
CA LEU A 69 7.21 -0.31 5.20
C LEU A 69 7.67 1.14 5.03
N ALA A 70 6.74 2.08 5.21
CA ALA A 70 7.02 3.50 5.00
C ALA A 70 8.01 4.07 6.03
N ARG A 71 8.04 3.52 7.25
CA ARG A 71 8.97 3.92 8.30
C ARG A 71 10.41 3.51 7.99
N HIS A 72 10.62 2.33 7.41
CA HIS A 72 11.96 1.78 7.20
C HIS A 72 12.54 2.03 5.80
N ILE A 73 11.71 2.38 4.81
CA ILE A 73 12.19 2.75 3.47
C ILE A 73 12.52 4.26 3.46
N ALA A 74 13.78 4.62 3.15
CA ALA A 74 14.28 5.99 3.27
C ALA A 74 13.55 7.03 2.42
N HIS A 75 13.03 6.62 1.25
CA HIS A 75 12.34 7.49 0.30
C HIS A 75 10.88 7.05 0.08
N ALA A 76 10.22 6.59 1.15
CA ALA A 76 8.83 6.20 1.10
C ALA A 76 7.85 7.34 1.40
N ARG A 77 6.71 7.29 0.73
CA ARG A 77 5.51 8.06 1.03
C ARG A 77 4.38 7.09 1.35
N LEU A 78 3.72 7.27 2.49
CA LEU A 78 2.54 6.51 2.87
C LEU A 78 1.28 7.29 2.51
N GLU A 79 0.35 6.64 1.82
CA GLU A 79 -1.00 7.11 1.57
C GLU A 79 -2.00 6.10 2.10
N LEU A 80 -3.02 6.58 2.80
CA LEU A 80 -4.09 5.74 3.32
C LEU A 80 -5.41 6.13 2.69
N ILE A 81 -6.04 5.17 2.02
CA ILE A 81 -7.35 5.35 1.43
C ILE A 81 -8.43 4.68 2.28
N ASP A 82 -9.59 5.31 2.32
CA ASP A 82 -10.80 4.75 2.93
C ASP A 82 -11.57 4.01 1.83
N SER A 83 -11.90 2.75 2.06
CA SER A 83 -12.74 1.95 1.15
C SER A 83 -13.70 1.09 1.95
N LEU A 84 -14.88 0.81 1.40
CA LEU A 84 -15.83 -0.13 1.98
C LEU A 84 -15.57 -1.58 1.57
N TYR A 85 -14.63 -1.80 0.64
CA TYR A 85 -14.37 -3.11 0.04
C TYR A 85 -13.19 -3.87 0.67
N GLY A 86 -12.58 -3.33 1.73
CA GLY A 86 -11.42 -3.93 2.38
C GLY A 86 -10.26 -4.09 1.39
N HIS A 87 -9.62 -5.27 1.39
CA HIS A 87 -8.52 -5.59 0.47
C HIS A 87 -8.88 -5.29 -0.99
N ASP A 88 -10.06 -5.72 -1.44
CA ASP A 88 -10.50 -5.55 -2.83
C ASP A 88 -10.63 -4.06 -3.25
N GLY A 89 -10.57 -3.12 -2.29
CA GLY A 89 -10.47 -1.70 -2.56
C GLY A 89 -9.29 -1.34 -3.48
N PHE A 90 -8.21 -2.13 -3.54
CA PHE A 90 -7.11 -1.86 -4.47
C PHE A 90 -7.53 -2.00 -5.95
N LEU A 91 -8.55 -2.82 -6.23
CA LEU A 91 -9.12 -3.01 -7.57
C LEU A 91 -10.25 -2.03 -7.85
N VAL A 92 -11.05 -1.73 -6.82
CA VAL A 92 -12.30 -0.98 -6.97
C VAL A 92 -12.06 0.53 -6.91
N GLU A 93 -11.13 1.00 -6.07
CA GLU A 93 -10.85 2.42 -5.83
C GLU A 93 -9.85 2.99 -6.86
N ALA A 94 -9.94 2.56 -8.13
CA ALA A 94 -9.02 2.98 -9.18
C ALA A 94 -9.03 4.51 -9.39
N GLU A 95 -10.18 5.16 -9.23
CA GLU A 95 -10.32 6.62 -9.31
C GLU A 95 -9.56 7.37 -8.21
N THR A 96 -9.41 6.74 -7.03
CA THR A 96 -8.64 7.29 -5.91
C THR A 96 -7.14 6.98 -6.05
N ILE A 97 -6.80 5.77 -6.53
CA ILE A 97 -5.41 5.30 -6.63
C ILE A 97 -4.68 5.90 -7.83
N ALA A 98 -5.34 6.01 -8.98
CA ALA A 98 -4.69 6.46 -10.22
C ALA A 98 -4.03 7.85 -10.10
N PRO A 99 -4.69 8.88 -9.51
CA PRO A 99 -4.06 10.19 -9.31
C PRO A 99 -2.83 10.14 -8.39
N LEU A 100 -2.84 9.27 -7.37
CA LEU A 100 -1.69 9.09 -6.48
C LEU A 100 -0.48 8.50 -7.21
N VAL A 101 -0.72 7.51 -8.07
CA VAL A 101 0.33 6.90 -8.89
C VAL A 101 0.85 7.91 -9.92
N GLU A 102 -0.04 8.64 -10.60
CA GLU A 102 0.33 9.68 -11.57
C GLU A 102 1.21 10.77 -10.93
N PHE A 103 0.80 11.26 -9.75
CA PHE A 103 1.57 12.18 -8.94
C PHE A 103 2.95 11.63 -8.60
N PHE A 104 3.03 10.38 -8.14
CA PHE A 104 4.30 9.77 -7.77
C PHE A 104 5.25 9.62 -8.96
N MET A 105 4.73 9.25 -10.13
CA MET A 105 5.49 9.04 -11.36
C MET A 105 5.98 10.34 -11.99
N HIS A 106 5.12 11.37 -12.05
CA HIS A 106 5.38 12.58 -12.83
C HIS A 106 5.70 13.83 -11.99
N GLY A 107 5.49 13.79 -10.67
CA GLY A 107 5.75 14.93 -9.79
C GLY A 107 4.82 16.11 -10.04
N CYS A 108 3.58 15.86 -10.50
CA CYS A 108 2.56 16.89 -10.67
C CYS A 108 2.08 17.42 -9.29
N ALA A 109 1.03 18.25 -9.24
CA ALA A 109 0.53 18.77 -7.97
C ALA A 109 -0.03 17.64 -7.08
N ASP A 110 0.28 17.65 -5.77
CA ASP A 110 -0.20 16.65 -4.80
C ASP A 110 -1.74 16.66 -4.75
N PRO A 111 -2.42 15.60 -5.22
CA PRO A 111 -3.88 15.61 -5.35
C PRO A 111 -4.60 15.52 -4.00
N TYR A 112 -3.90 15.11 -2.93
CA TYR A 112 -4.52 14.82 -1.65
C TYR A 112 -3.68 15.29 -0.47
N SER A 113 -3.18 16.54 -0.50
CA SER A 113 -2.48 17.14 0.64
C SER A 113 -3.38 17.21 1.89
N ARG A 114 -3.53 16.08 2.58
CA ARG A 114 -4.36 15.86 3.76
C ARG A 114 -3.47 15.26 4.83
N GLU A 115 -3.78 15.61 6.05
CA GLU A 115 -3.08 15.08 7.21
C GLU A 115 -3.37 13.57 7.36
N LEU A 116 -2.32 12.75 7.48
CA LEU A 116 -2.47 11.33 7.74
C LEU A 116 -3.13 11.13 9.11
N LYS A 117 -4.36 10.62 9.10
CA LYS A 117 -5.07 10.22 10.31
C LYS A 117 -4.61 8.82 10.75
N LEU A 118 -3.46 8.78 11.41
CA LEU A 118 -2.94 7.58 12.08
C LEU A 118 -3.22 7.65 13.58
N GLU A 119 -3.25 6.49 14.24
CA GLU A 119 -3.22 6.41 15.70
C GLU A 119 -1.89 6.98 16.24
N PRO A 120 -1.88 7.60 17.44
CA PRO A 120 -0.69 8.26 17.99
C PRO A 120 0.57 7.37 18.03
N GLU A 121 0.39 6.08 18.31
CA GLU A 121 1.46 5.08 18.38
C GLU A 121 2.11 4.82 17.00
N LEU A 122 1.31 4.88 15.94
CA LEU A 122 1.76 4.72 14.55
C LEU A 122 2.34 6.01 13.98
N ARG A 123 2.04 7.18 14.55
CA ARG A 123 2.60 8.48 14.12
C ARG A 123 4.05 8.71 14.50
N SER A 124 4.53 8.05 15.56
CA SER A 124 5.90 8.23 16.03
C SER A 124 6.90 7.89 14.91
N GLY A 125 7.71 8.88 14.50
CA GLY A 125 8.75 8.73 13.47
C GLY A 125 8.40 9.27 12.07
N PHE A 126 7.18 9.76 11.82
CA PHE A 126 6.81 10.33 10.51
C PHE A 126 7.07 11.84 10.44
N ARG A 127 7.85 12.30 9.44
CA ARG A 127 7.89 13.72 9.07
C ARG A 127 6.72 14.02 8.13
N GLN A 128 5.85 14.97 8.51
CA GLN A 128 4.92 15.57 7.56
C GLN A 128 5.71 16.27 6.45
N TRP A 129 5.45 15.88 5.21
CA TRP A 129 5.99 16.58 4.05
C TRP A 129 5.19 17.86 3.79
N ARG A 130 5.89 18.96 3.52
CA ARG A 130 5.26 20.25 3.23
C ARG A 130 4.49 20.16 1.91
N LYS A 131 3.34 20.83 1.82
CA LYS A 131 2.63 21.07 0.55
C LYS A 131 3.66 21.53 -0.50
N CYS A 132 3.77 20.82 -1.61
CA CYS A 132 4.40 21.39 -2.80
C CYS A 132 3.57 22.61 -3.19
N ALA A 133 4.16 23.80 -3.15
CA ALA A 133 3.53 24.98 -3.72
C ALA A 133 3.28 24.70 -5.21
N LEU A 134 2.09 25.02 -5.70
CA LEU A 134 1.81 24.98 -7.13
C LEU A 134 2.77 25.96 -7.82
N PRO A 135 3.40 25.60 -8.95
CA PRO A 135 4.12 26.58 -9.77
C PRO A 135 3.14 27.71 -10.14
N GLY A 136 3.35 28.92 -9.59
CA GLY A 136 2.51 30.10 -9.84
C GLY A 136 1.61 30.57 -8.70
N THR A 137 1.69 30.02 -7.48
CA THR A 137 0.96 30.54 -6.30
C THR A 137 1.88 31.21 -5.27
N GLU A 138 2.84 32.02 -5.71
CA GLU A 138 3.53 32.94 -4.80
C GLU A 138 2.67 34.20 -4.63
N PRO A 139 2.35 34.63 -3.40
CA PRO A 139 1.73 35.92 -3.18
C PRO A 139 2.76 37.01 -3.48
N PHE A 140 2.35 38.00 -4.28
CA PHE A 140 3.06 39.27 -4.39
C PHE A 140 3.03 40.04 -3.07
#